data_AF-A0A3M5IQH6-F1
#
_entry.id   AF-A0A3M5IQH6-F1
#
_cell.length_a   1.000
_cell.length_b   1.000
_cell.length_c   1.000
_cell.angle_alpha   90.00
_cell.angle_beta   90.00
_cell.angle_gamma   90.00
#
_symmetry.space_group_name_H-M   'P 1'
#
loop_
_entity.id
_entity.type
_entity.pdbx_description
1 polymer ?
#
loop_
_entity_poly.entity_id
_entity_poly.type
_entity_poly.pdbx_seq_one_letter_code
_entity_poly.pdbx_strand_id
1 'polypeptide(L)' 'YTDGVMTRHSNALGLTCEYRWEIIDGQPRVVEHQTSDGEHFLFRYDREARTTWVTDVLGRELEIHYNKDHRV' A
#
# COMPACT_ATOMS: atom_id res chain seq x y z
N TYR A 1 -9.36 -1.38 -12.90
CA TYR A 1 -9.93 -0.32 -12.04
C TYR A 1 -11.21 -0.84 -11.45
N THR A 2 -11.47 -0.52 -10.18
CA THR A 2 -12.71 -0.83 -9.44
C THR A 2 -13.01 0.38 -8.58
N ASP A 3 -14.25 0.85 -8.51
CA ASP A 3 -14.67 2.01 -7.70
C ASP A 3 -13.80 3.26 -7.85
N GLY A 4 -13.34 3.52 -9.08
CA GLY A 4 -12.50 4.67 -9.41
C GLY A 4 -11.02 4.54 -9.03
N VAL A 5 -10.58 3.43 -8.43
CA VAL A 5 -9.17 3.18 -8.10
C VAL A 5 -8.52 2.12 -9.00
N MET A 6 -7.22 2.25 -9.24
CA MET A 6 -6.45 1.26 -10.01
C MET A 6 -6.20 0.03 -9.14
N THR A 7 -6.69 -1.13 -9.59
CA THR A 7 -6.57 -2.41 -8.87
C THR A 7 -5.52 -3.34 -9.47
N ARG A 8 -5.14 -3.12 -10.73
CA ARG A 8 -4.14 -3.90 -11.44
C ARG A 8 -3.57 -3.12 -12.61
N HIS A 9 -2.28 -3.29 -12.88
CA HIS A 9 -1.68 -2.90 -14.14
C HIS A 9 -0.56 -3.88 -14.53
N SER A 10 -0.13 -3.83 -15.78
CA SER A 10 0.99 -4.62 -16.29
C SER A 10 1.90 -3.76 -17.16
N ASN A 11 3.19 -4.09 -17.23
CA ASN A 11 4.13 -3.43 -18.14
C ASN A 11 4.39 -4.26 -19.41
N ALA A 12 5.15 -3.71 -20.36
CA ALA A 12 5.46 -4.37 -21.64
C ALA A 12 6.29 -5.66 -21.50
N LEU A 13 6.90 -5.90 -20.34
CA LEU A 13 7.67 -7.11 -20.02
C LEU A 13 6.82 -8.18 -19.31
N GLY A 14 5.51 -7.96 -19.13
CA GLY A 14 4.60 -8.91 -18.52
C GLY A 14 4.56 -8.90 -16.99
N LEU A 15 5.34 -8.05 -16.33
CA LEU A 15 5.22 -7.84 -14.88
C LEU A 15 3.84 -7.25 -14.60
N THR A 16 3.10 -7.87 -13.67
CA THR A 16 1.78 -7.42 -13.23
C THR A 16 1.85 -6.98 -11.77
N CYS A 17 1.31 -5.81 -11.47
CA CYS A 17 1.13 -5.31 -10.11
C CYS A 17 -0.37 -5.28 -9.78
N GLU A 18 -0.73 -5.73 -8.58
CA GLU A 18 -2.11 -5.76 -8.08
C GLU A 18 -2.20 -5.03 -6.74
N TYR A 19 -3.33 -4.36 -6.50
CA TYR A 19 -3.58 -3.54 -5.33
C TYR A 19 -4.93 -3.87 -4.72
N ARG A 20 -4.95 -4.10 -3.40
CA ARG A 20 -6.17 -4.13 -2.61
C ARG A 20 -6.36 -2.80 -1.89
N TRP A 21 -7.59 -2.31 -1.91
CA TRP A 21 -7.96 -1.02 -1.34
C TRP A 21 -8.97 -1.20 -0.22
N GLU A 22 -8.87 -0.35 0.80
CA GLU A 22 -9.87 -0.18 1.85
C GLU A 22 -10.16 1.32 2.05
N ILE A 23 -11.33 1.63 2.59
CA ILE A 23 -11.67 3.00 3.01
C ILE A 23 -11.18 3.21 4.45
N ILE A 24 -10.19 4.09 4.61
CA ILE A 24 -9.62 4.46 5.91
C ILE A 24 -9.77 5.97 6.05
N ASP A 25 -10.44 6.41 7.12
CA ASP A 25 -10.79 7.81 7.36
C ASP A 25 -11.47 8.50 6.17
N GLY A 26 -12.43 7.77 5.57
CA GLY A 26 -13.25 8.26 4.46
C GLY A 26 -12.51 8.36 3.12
N GLN A 27 -11.27 7.87 3.02
CA GLN A 27 -10.50 7.89 1.78
C GLN A 27 -9.99 6.49 1.41
N PRO A 28 -9.93 6.14 0.10
CA PRO A 28 -9.32 4.90 -0.32
C PRO A 28 -7.82 4.88 -0.03
N ARG A 29 -7.34 3.78 0.54
CA ARG A 29 -5.93 3.49 0.81
C ARG A 29 -5.58 2.09 0.37
N VAL A 30 -4.38 1.93 -0.20
CA VAL A 30 -3.83 0.62 -0.55
C VAL A 30 -3.45 -0.08 0.75
N VAL A 31 -4.01 -1.26 0.98
CA VAL A 31 -3.71 -2.09 2.16
C VAL A 31 -2.87 -3.30 1.80
N GLU A 32 -2.75 -3.60 0.51
CA GLU A 32 -1.95 -4.70 -0.01
C GLU A 32 -1.47 -4.38 -1.42
N HIS A 33 -0.19 -4.67 -1.68
CA HIS A 33 0.42 -4.61 -3.00
C HIS A 33 1.15 -5.91 -3.26
N GLN A 34 0.92 -6.51 -4.42
CA GLN A 34 1.64 -7.70 -4.86
C GLN A 34 2.05 -7.60 -6.32
N THR A 35 3.16 -8.24 -6.66
CA THR A 35 3.65 -8.34 -8.04
C THR A 35 3.68 -9.79 -8.49
N SER A 36 3.58 -10.02 -9.79
CA SER A 36 3.64 -11.37 -10.37
C SER A 36 4.99 -12.07 -10.21
N ASP A 37 6.06 -11.34 -9.87
CA ASP A 37 7.39 -11.87 -9.58
C ASP A 37 7.65 -12.11 -8.08
N GLY A 38 6.63 -11.91 -7.23
CA GLY A 38 6.62 -12.39 -5.86
C GLY A 38 6.86 -11.34 -4.77
N GLU A 39 6.98 -10.05 -5.10
CA GLU A 39 6.89 -9.02 -4.06
C GLU A 39 5.47 -9.00 -3.47
N HIS A 40 5.40 -8.84 -2.16
CA HIS A 40 4.13 -8.73 -1.44
C HIS A 40 4.33 -7.83 -0.22
N PHE A 41 3.48 -6.81 -0.12
CA PHE A 41 3.50 -5.84 0.97
C PHE A 41 2.12 -5.68 1.57
N LEU A 42 2.05 -5.65 2.90
CA LEU A 42 0.86 -5.30 3.67
C LEU A 42 1.06 -3.92 4.29
N PHE A 43 0.05 -3.06 4.19
CA PHE A 43 0.09 -1.70 4.71
C PHE A 43 -0.95 -1.49 5.80
N ARG A 44 -0.53 -0.88 6.91
CA ARG A 44 -1.40 -0.42 7.99
C ARG A 44 -1.22 1.06 8.20
N TYR A 45 -2.31 1.76 8.53
CA TYR A 45 -2.33 3.22 8.68
C TYR A 45 -2.94 3.62 10.01
N ASP A 46 -2.28 4.53 10.70
CA ASP A 46 -2.86 5.34 11.78
C ASP A 46 -2.72 6.81 11.39
N ARG A 47 -3.82 7.44 11.00
CA ARG A 47 -3.83 8.81 10.49
C ARG A 47 -3.76 9.85 11.59
N GLU A 48 -4.26 9.52 12.78
CA GLU A 48 -4.20 10.39 13.95
C GLU A 48 -2.76 10.46 14.47
N ALA A 49 -2.12 9.29 14.63
CA ALA A 49 -0.71 9.19 15.01
C ALA A 49 0.24 9.61 13.88
N ARG A 50 -0.26 9.72 12.64
CA ARG A 50 0.54 9.93 11.41
C ARG A 50 1.62 8.87 11.28
N THR A 51 1.21 7.61 11.41
CA THR A 51 2.10 6.46 11.31
C THR A 51 1.62 5.52 10.21
N THR A 52 2.56 4.92 9.49
CA THR A 52 2.30 3.84 8.53
C THR A 52 3.25 2.68 8.83
N TRP A 53 2.71 1.46 8.85
CA TRP A 53 3.51 0.25 8.93
C TRP A 53 3.45 -0.50 7.61
N VAL A 54 4.58 -1.05 7.21
CA VAL A 54 4.71 -1.87 5.99
C VAL A 54 5.36 -3.19 6.34
N THR A 55 4.67 -4.30 6.09
CA THR A 55 5.20 -5.65 6.26
C THR A 55 5.55 -6.22 4.89
N ASP A 56 6.76 -6.73 4.71
CA ASP A 56 7.16 -7.41 3.47
C ASP A 56 6.92 -8.92 3.52
N VAL A 57 7.21 -9.60 2.40
CA VAL A 57 7.06 -11.06 2.25
C VAL A 57 7.89 -11.89 3.24
N LEU A 58 8.93 -11.33 3.84
CA LEU A 58 9.76 -11.99 4.86
C LEU A 58 9.23 -11.72 6.28
N GLY A 59 8.13 -10.98 6.43
CA GLY A 59 7.56 -10.59 7.72
C GLY A 59 8.33 -9.47 8.41
N ARG A 60 9.24 -8.78 7.72
CA ARG A 60 9.93 -7.61 8.28
C ARG A 60 8.98 -6.42 8.26
N GLU A 61 9.01 -5.62 9.32
CA GLU A 61 8.15 -4.45 9.45
C GLU A 61 8.96 -3.15 9.43
N LEU A 62 8.53 -2.21 8.59
CA LEU A 62 8.98 -0.83 8.55
C LEU A 62 7.89 0.05 9.17
N GLU A 63 8.28 0.93 10.10
CA GLU A 63 7.41 1.96 10.67
C GLU A 63 7.85 3.34 10.18
N ILE A 64 6.89 4.13 9.68
CA ILE A 64 7.10 5.46 9.13
C ILE A 64 6.26 6.44 9.91
N HIS A 65 6.89 7.42 10.55
CA HIS A 65 6.21 8.54 11.19
C HIS A 65 6.30 9.79 10.35
N TYR A 66 5.18 10.50 10.20
CA TYR A 66 5.15 11.77 9.49
C TYR A 66 5.04 12.95 10.45
N ASN A 67 5.80 13.99 10.15
CA ASN A 67 5.65 15.28 10.81
C ASN A 67 4.30 15.93 10.44
N LYS A 68 4.01 17.09 11.05
CA LYS A 68 2.76 17.84 10.85
C LYS A 68 2.49 18.27 9.41
N ASP A 69 3.54 18.32 8.57
CA ASP A 69 3.46 18.69 7.16
C ASP A 69 3.36 17.44 6.26
N HIS A 70 3.11 16.27 6.83
CA HIS A 70 3.02 14.97 6.17
C HIS A 70 4.30 14.54 5.44
N ARG A 71 5.47 14.87 6.01
CA ARG A 71 6.78 14.43 5.52
C ARG A 71 7.43 13.48 6.53
N VAL A 72 8.20 12.52 6.03
CA VAL A 72 9.08 11.65 6.83
C VAL A 72 10.27 12.46 7.34
#